data_AF-A0A8T3MCH1-F1
#
_entry.id   AF-A0A8T3MCH1-F1
#
_cell.length_a   1.000
_cell.length_b   1.000
_cell.length_c   1.000
_cell.angle_alpha   90.00
_cell.angle_beta   90.00
_cell.angle_gamma   90.00
#
_symmetry.space_group_name_H-M   'P 1'
#
loop_
_entity.id
_entity.type
_entity.pdbx_description
1 polymer ?
#
loop_
_entity_poly.entity_id
_entity_poly.type
_entity_poly.pdbx_seq_one_letter_code
_entity_poly.pdbx_strand_id
1 'polypeptide(L)'
;MHDHAEPLAPRRGAVRRPRRFRLATLIAISLLSIALVAPAATSAASPTSTTTEATCAGRWPSSVQGAPTLLRSGGRAGDYIWHNSTGWHLRVTHTTSSRMVFSGRITATAPLKVTPYQLEGGDWIALSADKLTITYRFYN
;
A
#
# COMPACT_ATOMS: atom_id res chain seq x y z
N MET A 1 28.85 8.77 62.32
CA MET A 1 27.41 8.76 62.62
C MET A 1 26.71 8.32 61.35
N HIS A 2 26.33 7.04 61.31
CA HIS A 2 25.28 6.39 60.52
C HIS A 2 25.03 6.83 59.06
N ASP A 3 25.52 5.97 58.15
CA ASP A 3 24.71 5.02 57.38
C ASP A 3 24.00 5.36 56.05
N HIS A 4 24.11 4.32 55.20
CA HIS A 4 23.23 3.80 54.15
C HIS A 4 23.02 4.51 52.81
N ALA A 5 23.53 3.81 51.79
CA ALA A 5 22.97 3.71 50.45
C ALA A 5 21.59 3.03 50.45
N GLU A 6 20.69 3.39 49.52
CA GLU A 6 19.92 2.42 48.72
C GLU A 6 19.14 3.11 47.57
N PRO A 7 18.87 2.37 46.48
CA PRO A 7 18.31 2.84 45.22
C PRO A 7 16.81 2.59 45.13
N LEU A 8 16.06 3.44 44.42
CA LEU A 8 14.67 3.13 44.09
C LEU A 8 14.55 2.40 42.76
N ALA A 9 14.27 1.11 42.92
CA ALA A 9 13.99 0.08 41.95
C ALA A 9 12.67 0.31 41.15
N PRO A 10 12.32 -0.58 40.19
CA PRO A 10 11.44 -0.31 39.06
C PRO A 10 9.94 -0.48 39.33
N ARG A 11 9.10 0.25 38.59
CA ARG A 11 7.64 0.07 38.56
C ARG A 11 7.25 -1.21 37.81
N ARG A 12 7.03 -2.29 38.56
CA ARG A 12 6.41 -3.53 38.06
C ARG A 12 4.89 -3.49 38.20
N GLY A 13 4.21 -3.75 37.09
CA GLY A 13 3.05 -4.65 36.96
C GLY A 13 1.75 -4.30 37.68
N ALA A 14 0.71 -3.97 36.91
CA ALA A 14 -0.67 -4.17 37.32
C ALA A 14 -1.30 -5.28 36.46
N VAL A 15 -1.22 -6.52 36.95
CA VAL A 15 -2.01 -7.64 36.45
C VAL A 15 -3.42 -7.50 37.02
N ARG A 16 -4.40 -7.12 36.20
CA ARG A 16 -5.81 -7.09 36.61
C ARG A 16 -6.41 -8.51 36.51
N ARG A 17 -6.79 -9.05 37.66
CA ARG A 17 -7.52 -10.32 37.81
C ARG A 17 -8.97 -10.18 37.31
N PRO A 18 -9.56 -11.21 36.67
CA PRO A 18 -10.97 -11.20 36.32
C PRO A 18 -11.84 -11.53 37.54
N ARG A 19 -12.87 -10.73 37.79
CA ARG A 19 -13.93 -11.05 38.75
C ARG A 19 -15.02 -11.87 38.07
N ARG A 20 -15.30 -13.02 38.67
CA ARG A 20 -16.29 -13.99 38.21
C ARG A 20 -17.67 -13.72 38.82
N PHE A 21 -18.66 -13.77 37.93
CA PHE A 21 -20.05 -14.24 38.04
C PHE A 21 -20.99 -13.69 39.12
N ARG A 22 -22.17 -13.26 38.66
CA ARG A 22 -23.46 -13.75 39.18
C ARG A 22 -24.43 -14.03 38.03
N LEU A 23 -24.98 -15.24 38.02
CA LEU A 23 -26.12 -15.68 37.21
C LEU A 23 -27.43 -15.29 37.91
N ALA A 24 -28.47 -15.06 37.09
CA ALA A 24 -29.92 -15.37 37.29
C ALA A 24 -30.76 -14.39 36.42
N THR A 25 -31.85 -14.69 35.70
CA THR A 25 -32.58 -15.91 35.33
C THR A 25 -33.50 -15.55 34.13
N LEU A 26 -33.71 -16.53 33.25
CA LEU A 26 -34.69 -16.76 32.16
C LEU A 26 -35.92 -15.82 31.99
N ILE A 27 -36.18 -15.38 30.75
CA ILE A 27 -37.51 -15.32 30.10
C ILE A 27 -37.35 -15.69 28.61
N ALA A 28 -38.14 -16.67 28.16
CA ALA A 28 -38.24 -17.14 26.78
C ALA A 28 -38.90 -16.11 25.85
N ILE A 29 -38.64 -16.15 24.54
CA ILE A 29 -39.61 -15.95 23.42
C ILE A 29 -38.86 -15.92 22.07
N SER A 30 -39.37 -16.74 21.15
CA SER A 30 -39.23 -16.74 19.68
C SER A 30 -37.88 -17.10 19.03
N LEU A 31 -37.80 -18.36 18.58
CA LEU A 31 -36.93 -18.78 17.48
C LEU A 31 -37.42 -18.14 16.18
N LEU A 32 -36.97 -16.92 15.88
CA LEU A 32 -37.03 -16.39 14.52
C LEU A 32 -35.73 -16.80 13.82
N SER A 33 -35.75 -17.97 13.18
CA SER A 33 -34.68 -18.41 12.28
C SER A 33 -34.69 -17.51 11.05
N ILE A 34 -34.03 -16.36 11.14
CA ILE A 34 -33.69 -15.59 9.94
C ILE A 34 -32.61 -16.40 9.22
N ALA A 35 -33.01 -17.10 8.16
CA ALA A 35 -32.08 -17.61 7.18
C ALA A 35 -31.34 -16.41 6.58
N LEU A 36 -30.11 -16.18 7.03
CA LEU A 36 -29.22 -15.21 6.42
C LEU A 36 -28.87 -15.75 5.03
N VAL A 37 -29.61 -15.32 4.02
CA VAL A 37 -29.22 -15.52 2.62
C VAL A 37 -28.00 -14.63 2.41
N ALA A 38 -26.82 -15.22 2.59
CA ALA A 38 -25.58 -14.59 2.18
C ALA A 38 -25.63 -14.45 0.66
N PRO A 39 -25.46 -13.23 0.09
CA PRO A 39 -25.24 -13.13 -1.34
C PRO A 39 -23.94 -13.88 -1.64
N ALA A 40 -24.03 -14.94 -2.44
CA ALA A 40 -22.86 -15.55 -3.04
C ALA A 40 -22.22 -14.47 -3.92
N ALA A 41 -21.15 -13.85 -3.45
CA ALA A 41 -20.32 -13.00 -4.28
C ALA A 41 -19.70 -13.90 -5.35
N THR A 42 -20.31 -13.92 -6.53
CA THR A 42 -19.73 -14.54 -7.71
C THR A 42 -18.46 -13.75 -8.01
N SER A 43 -17.31 -14.28 -7.60
CA SER A 43 -16.00 -13.75 -8.00
C SER A 43 -15.91 -13.87 -9.51
N ALA A 44 -16.22 -12.79 -10.22
CA ALA A 44 -15.94 -12.68 -11.64
C ALA A 44 -14.43 -12.83 -11.81
N ALA A 45 -14.00 -13.92 -12.42
CA ALA A 45 -12.61 -14.08 -12.81
C ALA A 45 -12.24 -12.93 -13.75
N SER A 46 -11.27 -12.12 -13.35
CA SER A 46 -10.71 -11.09 -14.24
C SER A 46 -10.23 -11.75 -15.52
N PRO A 47 -10.56 -11.22 -16.72
CA PRO A 47 -10.05 -11.77 -17.96
C PRO A 47 -8.52 -11.79 -17.89
N THR A 48 -7.95 -12.97 -18.04
CA THR A 48 -6.50 -13.11 -18.19
C THR A 48 -6.17 -12.59 -19.57
N SER A 49 -5.74 -11.33 -19.65
CA SER A 49 -5.15 -10.80 -20.87
C SER A 49 -3.93 -11.66 -21.20
N THR A 50 -4.05 -12.49 -22.23
CA THR A 50 -2.91 -13.19 -22.83
C THR A 50 -2.04 -12.15 -23.49
N THR A 51 -1.16 -11.54 -22.70
CA THR A 51 -0.09 -10.68 -23.21
C THR A 51 0.82 -11.59 -24.02
N THR A 52 0.69 -11.55 -25.35
CA THR A 52 1.73 -12.08 -26.22
C THR A 52 3.01 -11.34 -25.84
N GLU A 53 3.99 -12.08 -25.32
CA GLU A 53 5.25 -11.52 -24.87
C GLU A 53 5.93 -10.91 -26.09
N ALA A 54 5.81 -9.58 -26.22
CA ALA A 54 6.44 -8.86 -27.31
C ALA A 54 7.94 -9.13 -27.23
N THR A 55 8.53 -9.67 -28.29
CA THR A 55 9.98 -9.83 -28.38
C THR A 55 10.61 -8.45 -28.31
N CYS A 56 11.12 -8.09 -27.13
CA CYS A 56 11.76 -6.80 -26.89
C CYS A 56 13.07 -6.74 -27.67
N ALA A 57 13.14 -5.93 -28.73
CA ALA A 57 14.36 -5.67 -29.50
C ALA A 57 15.41 -4.83 -28.73
N GLY A 58 15.37 -4.84 -27.39
CA GLY A 58 16.27 -4.09 -26.51
C GLY A 58 16.06 -2.57 -26.48
N ARG A 59 15.05 -2.03 -27.20
CA ARG A 59 14.72 -0.60 -27.21
C ARG A 59 13.27 -0.39 -26.77
N TRP A 60 13.05 0.51 -25.83
CA TRP A 60 11.70 0.92 -25.44
C TRP A 60 11.02 1.75 -26.55
N PRO A 61 9.68 1.83 -26.57
CA PRO A 61 8.96 2.65 -27.54
C PRO A 61 9.32 4.13 -27.45
N SER A 62 9.28 4.86 -28.56
CA SER A 62 9.53 6.31 -28.56
C SER A 62 8.54 7.10 -27.70
N SER A 63 7.34 6.55 -27.44
CA SER A 63 6.31 7.16 -26.59
C SER A 63 6.73 7.35 -25.13
N VAL A 64 7.75 6.61 -24.66
CA VAL A 64 8.29 6.75 -23.30
C VAL A 64 9.66 7.43 -23.29
N GLN A 65 10.12 7.99 -24.41
CA GLN A 65 11.39 8.70 -24.47
C GLN A 65 11.21 10.18 -24.10
N GLY A 66 11.92 10.64 -23.06
CA GLY A 66 11.87 12.02 -22.57
C GLY A 66 10.67 12.31 -21.65
N ALA A 67 10.77 13.39 -20.86
CA ALA A 67 9.71 13.75 -19.93
C ALA A 67 8.42 14.13 -20.68
N PRO A 68 7.24 13.61 -20.29
CA PRO A 68 5.98 13.93 -20.95
C PRO A 68 5.64 15.42 -20.81
N THR A 69 5.20 16.07 -21.90
CA THR A 69 4.87 17.50 -21.90
C THR A 69 3.65 17.86 -21.04
N LEU A 70 2.77 16.88 -20.78
CA LEU A 70 1.60 17.04 -19.92
C LEU A 70 1.94 16.93 -18.42
N LEU A 71 3.17 16.51 -18.08
CA LEU A 71 3.62 16.39 -16.71
C LEU A 71 3.99 17.77 -16.15
N ARG A 72 3.07 18.33 -15.37
CA ARG A 72 3.23 19.59 -14.65
C ARG A 72 2.28 19.58 -13.45
N SER A 73 2.55 20.41 -12.44
CA SER A 73 1.62 20.59 -11.32
C SER A 73 0.24 21.02 -11.83
N GLY A 74 -0.83 20.40 -11.31
CA GLY A 74 -2.19 20.60 -11.80
C GLY A 74 -2.46 20.02 -13.19
N GLY A 75 -1.54 19.21 -13.73
CA GLY A 75 -1.66 18.58 -15.04
C GLY A 75 -2.70 17.46 -15.06
N ARG A 76 -2.88 16.83 -16.22
CA ARG A 76 -3.84 15.73 -16.38
C ARG A 76 -3.54 14.63 -15.36
N ALA A 77 -4.57 14.13 -14.69
CA ALA A 77 -4.39 13.08 -13.70
C ALA A 77 -3.82 11.79 -14.32
N GLY A 78 -2.83 11.21 -13.66
CA GLY A 78 -2.29 9.91 -14.05
C GLY A 78 -0.86 9.63 -13.59
N ASP A 79 -0.45 8.39 -13.86
CA ASP A 79 0.93 7.94 -13.75
C ASP A 79 1.71 8.28 -15.03
N TYR A 80 2.86 8.92 -14.86
CA TYR A 80 3.75 9.31 -15.93
C TYR A 80 5.03 8.50 -15.82
N ILE A 81 5.27 7.63 -16.80
CA ILE A 81 6.48 6.84 -16.93
C ILE A 81 7.26 7.28 -18.17
N TRP A 82 8.56 7.50 -18.00
CA TRP A 82 9.44 7.82 -19.12
C TRP A 82 10.88 7.40 -18.83
N HIS A 83 11.69 7.39 -19.88
CA HIS A 83 13.13 7.13 -19.84
C HIS A 83 13.89 8.29 -20.47
N ASN A 84 15.01 8.69 -19.87
CA ASN A 84 15.95 9.65 -20.45
C ASN A 84 17.39 9.30 -20.05
N SER A 85 18.35 10.22 -20.22
CA SER A 85 19.77 9.97 -19.91
C SER A 85 20.05 9.63 -18.45
N THR A 86 19.13 9.91 -17.52
CA THR A 86 19.27 9.58 -16.09
C THR A 86 18.54 8.29 -15.69
N GLY A 87 17.92 7.60 -16.64
CA GLY A 87 17.23 6.32 -16.44
C GLY A 87 15.71 6.42 -16.52
N TRP A 88 15.03 5.46 -15.90
CA TRP A 88 13.57 5.41 -15.80
C TRP A 88 13.04 6.31 -14.69
N HIS A 89 11.90 6.94 -14.95
CA HIS A 89 11.22 7.83 -14.03
C HIS A 89 9.76 7.44 -13.91
N LEU A 90 9.22 7.62 -12.70
CA LEU A 90 7.79 7.55 -12.40
C LEU A 90 7.42 8.81 -11.62
N ARG A 91 6.39 9.51 -12.07
CA ARG A 91 5.75 10.61 -11.33
C ARG A 91 4.24 10.53 -11.47
N VAL A 92 3.55 11.19 -10.57
CA VAL A 92 2.09 11.35 -10.63
C VAL A 92 1.74 12.83 -10.56
N THR A 93 0.59 13.18 -11.13
CA THR A 93 -0.03 14.48 -10.93
C THR A 93 -1.55 14.31 -11.03
N HIS A 94 -2.30 15.31 -10.57
CA HIS A 94 -3.74 15.45 -10.79
C HIS A 94 -4.13 16.92 -10.89
N THR A 95 -5.35 17.17 -11.37
CA THR A 95 -5.85 18.51 -11.68
C THR A 95 -6.50 19.23 -10.51
N THR A 96 -6.79 18.51 -9.41
CA THR A 96 -7.57 19.02 -8.28
C THR A 96 -6.69 19.44 -7.11
N SER A 97 -7.25 20.14 -6.13
CA SER A 97 -6.61 20.33 -4.81
C SER A 97 -6.98 19.23 -3.81
N SER A 98 -7.97 18.40 -4.13
CA SER A 98 -8.33 17.22 -3.34
C SER A 98 -7.29 16.13 -3.51
N ARG A 99 -6.96 15.45 -2.40
CA ARG A 99 -5.98 14.39 -2.35
C ARG A 99 -6.43 13.16 -3.14
N MET A 100 -5.55 12.62 -3.96
CA MET A 100 -5.72 11.41 -4.76
C MET A 100 -4.66 10.37 -4.41
N VAL A 101 -5.04 9.10 -4.51
CA VAL A 101 -4.10 7.99 -4.31
C VAL A 101 -3.79 7.35 -5.65
N PHE A 102 -2.51 7.34 -6.00
CA PHE A 102 -1.96 6.60 -7.13
C PHE A 102 -1.18 5.41 -6.60
N SER A 103 -1.48 4.21 -7.08
CA SER A 103 -0.76 3.01 -6.67
C SER A 103 -0.61 2.05 -7.83
N GLY A 104 0.46 1.27 -7.79
CA GLY A 104 0.73 0.34 -8.88
C GLY A 104 1.89 -0.58 -8.57
N ARG A 105 2.12 -1.49 -9.52
CA ARG A 105 3.20 -2.47 -9.50
C ARG A 105 3.93 -2.43 -10.84
N ILE A 106 5.25 -2.27 -10.80
CA ILE A 106 6.12 -2.32 -11.98
C ILE A 106 6.97 -3.57 -11.87
N THR A 107 6.94 -4.41 -12.91
CA THR A 107 7.75 -5.64 -13.00
C THR A 107 8.81 -5.51 -14.07
N ALA A 108 9.99 -6.04 -13.81
CA ALA A 108 11.09 -6.10 -14.77
C ALA A 108 11.64 -7.52 -14.88
N THR A 109 12.28 -7.81 -16.01
CA THR A 109 13.02 -9.06 -16.25
C THR A 109 14.47 -8.98 -15.80
N ALA A 110 14.91 -7.83 -15.30
CA ALA A 110 16.25 -7.60 -14.75
C ALA A 110 16.16 -6.82 -13.41
N PRO A 111 17.13 -7.00 -12.49
CA PRO A 111 17.13 -6.31 -11.20
C PRO A 111 17.07 -4.78 -11.32
N LEU A 112 16.17 -4.18 -10.54
CA LEU A 112 15.96 -2.74 -10.50
C LEU A 112 16.78 -2.08 -9.38
N LYS A 113 17.20 -0.84 -9.62
CA LYS A 113 17.65 0.09 -8.59
C LYS A 113 16.64 1.22 -8.49
N VAL A 114 16.18 1.50 -7.28
CA VAL A 114 15.13 2.48 -7.01
C VAL A 114 15.69 3.61 -6.17
N THR A 115 15.36 4.84 -6.54
CA THR A 115 15.68 6.03 -5.75
C THR A 115 14.38 6.82 -5.55
N PRO A 116 13.83 6.86 -4.32
CA PRO A 116 12.67 7.70 -4.04
C PRO A 116 12.97 9.16 -4.34
N TYR A 117 11.98 9.88 -4.89
CA TYR A 117 12.11 11.30 -5.23
C TYR A 117 10.94 12.08 -4.67
N GLN A 118 11.24 13.05 -3.78
CA GLN A 118 10.26 13.97 -3.19
C GLN A 118 8.99 13.27 -2.67
N LEU A 119 9.15 12.19 -1.92
CA LEU A 119 8.01 11.53 -1.27
C LEU A 119 7.38 12.46 -0.23
N GLU A 120 6.06 12.56 -0.24
CA GLU A 120 5.27 13.29 0.74
C GLU A 120 4.73 12.38 1.86
N GLY A 121 4.11 12.98 2.88
CA GLY A 121 3.58 12.23 4.02
C GLY A 121 2.49 11.24 3.60
N GLY A 122 2.81 9.95 3.65
CA GLY A 122 1.92 8.83 3.28
C GLY A 122 2.37 8.08 2.03
N ASP A 123 3.29 8.68 1.27
CA ASP A 123 3.89 8.08 0.09
C ASP A 123 4.84 6.95 0.50
N TRP A 124 4.87 5.89 -0.29
CA TRP A 124 5.87 4.86 -0.14
C TRP A 124 6.16 4.16 -1.46
N ILE A 125 7.37 3.60 -1.51
CA ILE A 125 7.83 2.73 -2.57
C ILE A 125 8.57 1.55 -1.93
N ALA A 126 8.29 0.34 -2.42
CA ALA A 126 8.96 -0.87 -1.98
C ALA A 126 9.52 -1.60 -3.20
N LEU A 127 10.76 -2.07 -3.06
CA LEU A 127 11.41 -2.97 -4.00
C LEU A 127 11.37 -4.38 -3.41
N SER A 128 10.91 -5.37 -4.18
CA SER A 128 10.91 -6.78 -3.77
C SER A 128 12.32 -7.30 -3.50
N ALA A 129 12.42 -8.40 -2.75
CA ALA A 129 13.71 -9.00 -2.40
C ALA A 129 14.53 -9.46 -3.63
N ASP A 130 13.84 -9.97 -4.66
CA ASP A 130 14.44 -10.33 -5.96
C ASP A 130 14.79 -9.11 -6.84
N LYS A 131 14.40 -7.91 -6.40
CA LYS A 131 14.55 -6.63 -7.09
C LYS A 131 13.85 -6.56 -8.45
N LEU A 132 12.90 -7.44 -8.72
CA LEU A 132 12.18 -7.48 -10.00
C LEU A 132 10.85 -6.74 -9.96
N THR A 133 10.39 -6.34 -8.77
CA THR A 133 9.09 -5.70 -8.57
C THR A 133 9.21 -4.44 -7.74
N ILE A 134 8.70 -3.33 -8.26
CA ILE A 134 8.39 -2.13 -7.49
C ILE A 134 6.89 -2.13 -7.17
N THR A 135 6.53 -1.86 -5.93
CA THR A 135 5.16 -1.47 -5.55
C THR A 135 5.20 -0.05 -4.99
N TYR A 136 4.26 0.80 -5.40
CA TYR A 136 4.21 2.19 -4.96
C TYR A 136 2.81 2.60 -4.53
N ARG A 137 2.76 3.62 -3.66
CA ARG A 137 1.56 4.38 -3.34
C ARG A 137 1.97 5.84 -3.11
N PHE A 138 1.34 6.76 -3.83
CA PHE A 138 1.54 8.20 -3.69
C PHE A 138 0.20 8.86 -3.35
N TYR A 139 0.17 9.65 -2.28
CA TYR A 139 -0.91 10.53 -1.87
C TYR A 139 -0.63 11.94 -2.40
N ASN A 140 -0.97 12.16 -3.67
CA ASN A 140 -0.79 13.43 -4.34
C ASN A 140 -1.98 14.36 -4.09
#